data_AF-A0A542C5W2-F1
#
_entry.id   AF-A0A542C5W2-F1
#
_cell.length_a   1.000
_cell.length_b   1.000
_cell.length_c   1.000
_cell.angle_alpha   90.00
_cell.angle_beta   90.00
_cell.angle_gamma   90.00
#
_symmetry.space_group_name_H-M   'P 1'
#
loop_
_entity.id
_entity.type
_entity.pdbx_description
1 polymer ?
#
loop_
_entity_poly.entity_id
_entity_poly.type
_entity_poly.pdbx_seq_one_letter_code
_entity_poly.pdbx_strand_id
1 'polypeptide(L)'
;MQVKKRALLGQLSDMDLRLLRVFKAVVDCGGMSAAELELNISLSTISKHIKDLEQRLGLTLCQRGREGFAVTDEGLLIYQETVNLLAATEAFRRGVDEVHQRMGGQLHVAIFDHTVSNPQAQIGRAIALFSERAPEVSLQMYVEPINTIERGVIDGQFQVGVIPMHRSAESLSYHSLFSERMFLYCGAQHELFSGPHETLNWDLLHNYAFAGLGYHSPNMELSLQQHLHRKATGFAQESIATLILSGKYVGFLPDHYAAFFVAQNMMRAIKPALFRYHCEYSSVLRRSPVPQRVVKLFHECLLAAHGTA
;
A
#
# COMPACT_ATOMS: atom_id res chain seq x y z
N MET A 1 -37.24 24.33 5.32
CA MET A 1 -36.21 23.47 5.94
C MET A 1 -36.80 22.09 6.17
N GLN A 2 -36.45 21.12 5.33
CA GLN A 2 -36.81 19.71 5.58
C GLN A 2 -35.88 19.15 6.64
N VAL A 3 -36.47 18.62 7.71
CA VAL A 3 -35.78 17.94 8.80
C VAL A 3 -35.11 16.68 8.22
N LYS A 4 -33.78 16.60 8.26
CA LYS A 4 -33.02 15.39 7.91
C LYS A 4 -33.53 14.25 8.81
N LYS A 5 -34.08 13.17 8.22
CA LYS A 5 -34.45 11.96 8.96
C LYS A 5 -33.23 11.46 9.73
N ARG A 6 -33.36 11.37 11.04
CA ARG A 6 -32.33 10.87 11.96
C ARG A 6 -32.02 9.42 11.58
N ALA A 7 -30.76 9.09 11.33
CA ALA A 7 -30.35 7.70 11.10
C ALA A 7 -30.79 6.85 12.30
N LEU A 8 -31.55 5.78 12.04
CA LEU A 8 -32.11 4.88 13.05
C LEU A 8 -31.23 3.64 13.24
N LEU A 9 -29.91 3.84 13.26
CA LEU A 9 -29.04 2.83 13.85
C LEU A 9 -29.31 2.84 15.36
N GLY A 10 -30.21 1.97 15.80
CA GLY A 10 -30.37 1.61 17.21
C GLY A 10 -29.16 0.81 17.69
N GLN A 11 -29.38 -0.34 18.33
CA GLN A 11 -28.29 -1.27 18.56
C GLN A 11 -27.82 -1.90 17.23
N LEU A 12 -26.51 -1.92 17.03
CA LEU A 12 -25.87 -2.66 15.94
C LEU A 12 -26.13 -4.16 16.13
N SER A 13 -26.65 -4.80 15.09
CA SER A 13 -26.95 -6.23 15.04
C SER A 13 -26.03 -6.96 14.07
N ASP A 14 -25.96 -8.29 14.15
CA ASP A 14 -25.24 -9.12 13.18
C ASP A 14 -25.72 -8.88 11.74
N MET A 15 -27.00 -8.58 11.58
CA MET A 15 -27.57 -8.22 10.28
C MET A 15 -26.94 -6.93 9.74
N ASP A 16 -26.72 -5.90 10.58
CA ASP A 16 -26.03 -4.67 10.15
C ASP A 16 -24.62 -4.98 9.66
N LEU A 17 -23.85 -5.75 10.42
CA LEU A 17 -22.50 -6.11 10.05
C LEU A 17 -22.46 -6.86 8.72
N ARG A 18 -23.44 -7.74 8.46
CA ARG A 18 -23.58 -8.41 7.16
C ARG A 18 -23.88 -7.43 6.03
N LEU A 19 -24.81 -6.50 6.22
CA LEU A 19 -25.16 -5.49 5.22
C LEU A 19 -23.98 -4.57 4.92
N LEU A 20 -23.24 -4.15 5.95
CA LEU A 20 -22.04 -3.34 5.84
C LEU A 20 -20.91 -4.09 5.10
N ARG A 21 -20.71 -5.39 5.35
CA ARG A 21 -19.76 -6.23 4.59
C ARG A 21 -20.09 -6.28 3.09
N VAL A 22 -21.38 -6.44 2.76
CA VAL A 22 -21.84 -6.45 1.36
C VAL A 22 -21.60 -5.08 0.72
N PHE A 23 -21.93 -3.99 1.42
CA PHE A 23 -21.66 -2.63 0.93
C PHE A 23 -20.17 -2.38 0.69
N LYS A 24 -19.31 -2.73 1.65
CA LYS A 24 -17.86 -2.63 1.49
C LYS A 24 -17.39 -3.35 0.22
N ALA A 25 -17.79 -4.61 0.03
CA ALA A 25 -17.38 -5.39 -1.14
C ALA A 25 -17.88 -4.79 -2.46
N VAL A 26 -19.10 -4.25 -2.50
CA VAL A 26 -19.64 -3.55 -3.68
C VAL A 26 -18.80 -2.32 -4.03
N VAL A 27 -18.38 -1.53 -3.04
CA VAL A 27 -17.52 -0.36 -3.23
C VAL A 27 -16.13 -0.79 -3.70
N ASP A 28 -15.52 -1.79 -3.05
CA ASP A 28 -14.20 -2.32 -3.39
C ASP A 28 -14.14 -2.85 -4.84
N CYS A 29 -15.19 -3.54 -5.27
CA CYS A 29 -15.30 -4.09 -6.63
C CYS A 29 -15.72 -3.06 -7.68
N GLY A 30 -16.01 -1.81 -7.28
CA GLY A 30 -16.48 -0.77 -8.19
C GLY A 30 -17.86 -1.03 -8.80
N GLY A 31 -18.68 -1.89 -8.19
CA GLY A 31 -20.03 -2.19 -8.68
C GLY A 31 -20.61 -3.50 -8.18
N MET A 32 -21.94 -3.60 -8.23
CA MET A 32 -22.68 -4.75 -7.68
C MET A 32 -22.52 -6.03 -8.50
N SER A 33 -22.44 -5.90 -9.82
CA SER A 33 -22.19 -7.05 -10.71
C SER A 33 -20.78 -7.61 -10.52
N ALA A 34 -19.78 -6.74 -10.31
CA ALA A 34 -18.42 -7.17 -10.02
C ALA A 34 -18.33 -7.90 -8.65
N ALA A 35 -19.14 -7.48 -7.67
CA ALA A 35 -19.17 -8.09 -6.35
C ALA A 35 -19.88 -9.46 -6.27
N GLU A 36 -20.59 -9.91 -7.30
CA GLU A 36 -21.24 -11.24 -7.30
C GLU A 36 -20.24 -12.38 -7.12
N LEU A 37 -19.11 -12.30 -7.84
CA LEU A 37 -18.05 -13.31 -7.78
C LEU A 37 -17.35 -13.31 -6.41
N GLU A 38 -17.08 -12.13 -5.86
CA GLU A 38 -16.39 -11.97 -4.57
C GLU A 38 -17.27 -12.45 -3.40
N LEU A 39 -18.56 -12.12 -3.42
CA LEU A 39 -19.49 -12.45 -2.34
C LEU A 39 -20.17 -13.82 -2.50
N ASN A 40 -20.04 -14.45 -3.67
CA ASN A 40 -20.71 -15.69 -4.05
C ASN A 40 -22.25 -15.66 -3.80
N ILE A 41 -22.89 -14.54 -4.15
CA ILE A 41 -24.35 -14.33 -4.06
C ILE A 41 -24.85 -13.56 -5.27
N SER A 42 -26.14 -13.70 -5.60
CA SER A 42 -26.74 -13.07 -6.78
C SER A 42 -26.81 -11.54 -6.70
N LEU A 43 -26.78 -10.87 -7.86
CA LEU A 43 -26.94 -9.43 -8.00
C LEU A 43 -28.23 -8.91 -7.36
N SER A 44 -29.32 -9.68 -7.49
CA SER A 44 -30.60 -9.37 -6.86
C SER A 44 -30.51 -9.35 -5.33
N THR A 45 -29.73 -10.26 -4.76
CA THR A 45 -29.47 -10.34 -3.31
C THR A 45 -28.59 -9.18 -2.85
N ILE A 46 -27.51 -8.90 -3.58
CA ILE A 46 -26.63 -7.76 -3.31
C ILE A 46 -27.42 -6.45 -3.36
N SER A 47 -28.19 -6.24 -4.43
CA SER A 47 -29.01 -5.05 -4.59
C SER A 47 -30.04 -4.89 -3.46
N LYS A 48 -30.62 -6.00 -2.99
CA LYS A 48 -31.53 -5.99 -1.84
C LYS A 48 -30.79 -5.59 -0.56
N HIS A 49 -29.63 -6.18 -0.29
CA HIS A 49 -28.83 -5.85 0.89
C HIS A 49 -28.38 -4.38 0.91
N ILE A 50 -27.96 -3.82 -0.23
CA ILE A 50 -27.64 -2.38 -0.30
C ILE A 50 -28.86 -1.52 0.02
N LYS A 51 -30.02 -1.85 -0.58
CA LYS A 51 -31.26 -1.10 -0.33
C LYS A 51 -31.70 -1.20 1.14
N ASP A 52 -31.57 -2.38 1.74
CA ASP A 52 -31.88 -2.60 3.15
C ASP A 52 -30.96 -1.75 4.03
N LEU A 53 -29.66 -1.68 3.71
CA LEU A 53 -28.70 -0.82 4.44
C LEU A 53 -29.07 0.66 4.32
N GLU A 54 -29.30 1.14 3.09
CA GLU A 54 -29.71 2.52 2.81
C GLU A 54 -30.97 2.91 3.59
N GLN A 55 -31.96 2.02 3.64
CA GLN A 55 -33.19 2.24 4.40
C GLN A 55 -32.93 2.35 5.91
N ARG A 56 -32.03 1.50 6.46
CA ARG A 56 -31.70 1.52 7.89
C ARG A 56 -30.90 2.77 8.28
N LEU A 57 -29.98 3.20 7.43
CA LEU A 57 -29.19 4.42 7.65
C LEU A 57 -29.99 5.69 7.35
N GLY A 58 -31.03 5.60 6.52
CA GLY A 58 -31.74 6.76 6.01
C GLY A 58 -30.90 7.57 5.01
N LEU A 59 -29.95 6.92 4.34
CA LEU A 59 -28.99 7.52 3.41
C LEU A 59 -29.04 6.78 2.06
N THR A 60 -28.74 7.48 0.98
CA THR A 60 -28.42 6.85 -0.31
C THR A 60 -26.91 6.72 -0.40
N LEU A 61 -26.40 5.49 -0.47
CA LEU A 61 -24.97 5.19 -0.46
C LEU A 61 -24.42 5.00 -1.87
N CYS A 62 -25.25 4.52 -2.79
CA CYS A 62 -24.87 4.24 -4.17
C CYS A 62 -25.87 4.86 -5.14
N GLN A 63 -25.37 5.49 -6.20
CA GLN A 63 -26.18 5.92 -7.33
C GLN A 63 -26.05 4.94 -8.48
N ARG A 64 -27.16 4.74 -9.20
CA ARG A 64 -27.22 3.90 -10.39
C ARG A 64 -27.94 4.67 -11.49
N GLY A 65 -27.38 4.66 -12.69
CA GLY A 65 -27.99 5.32 -13.84
C GLY A 65 -27.36 4.89 -15.15
N ARG A 66 -27.69 5.61 -16.23
CA ARG A 66 -27.08 5.41 -17.55
C ARG A 66 -25.56 5.61 -17.55
N GLU A 67 -25.06 6.39 -16.59
CA GLU A 67 -23.64 6.69 -16.40
C GLU A 67 -22.88 5.61 -15.61
N GLY A 68 -23.58 4.57 -15.12
CA GLY A 68 -22.96 3.47 -14.39
C GLY A 68 -23.21 3.51 -12.88
N PHE A 69 -22.35 2.82 -12.14
CA PHE A 69 -22.35 2.74 -10.68
C PHE A 69 -21.42 3.81 -10.11
N ALA A 70 -21.90 4.56 -9.12
CA ALA A 70 -21.09 5.51 -8.37
C ALA A 70 -21.46 5.48 -6.88
N VAL A 71 -20.47 5.70 -6.02
CA VAL A 71 -20.68 5.85 -4.57
C VAL A 71 -20.95 7.33 -4.28
N THR A 72 -21.91 7.63 -3.40
CA THR A 72 -22.19 9.01 -2.96
C THR A 72 -21.14 9.53 -1.98
N ASP A 73 -21.09 10.84 -1.74
CA ASP A 73 -20.22 11.41 -0.71
C ASP A 73 -20.55 10.84 0.68
N GLU A 74 -21.84 10.70 1.00
CA GLU A 74 -22.27 10.01 2.22
C GLU A 74 -21.89 8.53 2.21
N GLY A 75 -21.97 7.88 1.04
CA GLY A 75 -21.54 6.50 0.83
C GLY A 75 -20.05 6.30 1.12
N LEU A 76 -19.19 7.22 0.68
CA LEU A 76 -17.75 7.18 0.95
C LEU A 76 -17.44 7.33 2.44
N LEU A 77 -18.15 8.23 3.14
CA LEU A 77 -18.01 8.37 4.59
C LEU A 77 -18.43 7.09 5.32
N ILE A 78 -19.61 6.54 4.99
CA ILE A 78 -20.09 5.29 5.58
C ILE A 78 -19.18 4.12 5.24
N TYR A 79 -18.59 4.09 4.05
CA TYR A 79 -17.63 3.08 3.65
C TYR A 79 -16.39 3.12 4.56
N GLN A 80 -15.81 4.29 4.80
CA GLN A 80 -14.65 4.42 5.69
C GLN A 80 -15.00 4.00 7.14
N GLU A 81 -16.16 4.41 7.65
CA GLU A 81 -16.63 3.97 8.98
C GLU A 81 -16.89 2.46 9.04
N THR A 82 -17.38 1.88 7.94
CA THR A 82 -17.59 0.42 7.80
C THR A 82 -16.26 -0.32 7.89
N VAL A 83 -15.23 0.17 7.20
CA VAL A 83 -13.88 -0.42 7.25
C VAL A 83 -13.38 -0.44 8.69
N ASN A 84 -13.48 0.68 9.40
CA ASN A 84 -13.05 0.80 10.79
C ASN A 84 -13.81 -0.13 11.74
N LEU A 85 -15.14 -0.21 11.61
CA LEU A 85 -15.99 -1.05 12.46
C LEU A 85 -15.69 -2.54 12.26
N LEU A 86 -15.55 -2.99 11.01
CA LEU A 86 -15.26 -4.39 10.71
C LEU A 86 -13.87 -4.78 11.23
N ALA A 87 -12.87 -3.91 11.06
CA ALA A 87 -11.54 -4.14 11.60
C ALA A 87 -11.54 -4.16 13.15
N ALA A 88 -12.32 -3.31 13.81
CA ALA A 88 -12.49 -3.32 15.26
C ALA A 88 -13.15 -4.62 15.76
N THR A 89 -14.15 -5.12 15.02
CA THR A 89 -14.82 -6.41 15.34
C THR A 89 -13.85 -7.58 15.24
N GLU A 90 -12.99 -7.60 14.21
CA GLU A 90 -11.94 -8.61 14.08
C GLU A 90 -10.87 -8.47 15.15
N ALA A 91 -10.47 -7.24 15.49
CA ALA A 91 -9.53 -6.97 16.57
C ALA A 91 -10.07 -7.47 17.93
N PHE A 92 -11.37 -7.28 18.18
CA PHE A 92 -12.03 -7.84 19.37
C PHE A 92 -11.96 -9.37 19.37
N ARG A 93 -12.31 -10.03 18.26
CA ARG A 93 -12.22 -11.49 18.14
C ARG A 93 -10.80 -11.99 18.41
N ARG A 94 -9.79 -11.34 17.79
CA ARG A 94 -8.36 -11.64 18.03
C ARG A 94 -7.97 -11.42 19.49
N GLY A 95 -8.48 -10.37 20.13
CA GLY A 95 -8.25 -10.11 21.56
C GLY A 95 -8.82 -11.22 22.45
N VAL A 96 -10.00 -11.75 22.14
CA VAL A 96 -10.58 -12.91 22.84
C VAL A 96 -9.71 -14.16 22.66
N ASP A 97 -9.17 -14.39 21.46
CA ASP A 97 -8.23 -15.51 21.21
C ASP A 97 -6.93 -15.36 22.02
N GLU A 98 -6.42 -14.12 22.15
CA GLU A 98 -5.22 -13.79 22.96
C GLU A 98 -5.45 -14.02 24.46
N VAL A 99 -6.65 -13.73 24.98
CA VAL A 99 -7.04 -14.05 26.37
C VAL A 99 -6.95 -15.55 26.65
N HIS A 100 -7.24 -16.39 25.65
CA HIS A 100 -7.10 -17.85 25.74
C HIS A 100 -5.66 -18.34 25.53
N GLN A 101 -4.68 -17.42 25.43
CA GLN A 101 -3.24 -17.68 25.26
C GLN A 101 -2.86 -18.54 24.05
N ARG A 102 -3.75 -18.64 23.05
CA ARG A 102 -3.42 -19.31 21.80
C ARG A 102 -2.76 -18.28 20.87
N MET A 103 -1.47 -18.41 20.61
CA MET A 103 -0.82 -17.73 19.47
C MET A 103 -1.25 -18.43 18.16
N GLY A 104 -2.53 -18.33 17.85
CA GLY A 104 -3.11 -18.79 16.59
C GLY A 104 -3.87 -17.64 15.91
N GLY A 105 -4.43 -17.91 14.73
CA GLY A 105 -5.18 -16.92 13.96
C GLY A 105 -4.40 -16.41 12.75
N GLN A 106 -4.69 -15.19 12.32
CA GLN A 106 -4.10 -14.60 11.11
C GLN A 106 -3.28 -13.36 11.44
N LEU A 107 -2.10 -13.25 10.84
CA LEU A 107 -1.28 -12.04 10.84
C LEU A 107 -1.21 -11.49 9.42
N HIS A 108 -1.72 -10.28 9.23
CA HIS A 108 -1.74 -9.58 7.95
C HIS A 108 -0.58 -8.58 7.91
N VAL A 109 0.33 -8.79 6.97
CA VAL A 109 1.54 -7.99 6.77
C VAL A 109 1.52 -7.41 5.36
N ALA A 110 1.65 -6.09 5.26
CA ALA A 110 1.71 -5.41 3.97
C ALA A 110 3.09 -4.81 3.75
N ILE A 111 3.66 -5.02 2.56
CA ILE A 111 5.00 -4.57 2.19
C ILE A 111 4.91 -3.71 0.92
N PHE A 112 5.80 -2.74 0.81
CA PHE A 112 5.96 -1.98 -0.42
C PHE A 112 6.66 -2.81 -1.52
N ASP A 113 6.50 -2.39 -2.77
CA ASP A 113 6.93 -3.15 -3.95
C ASP A 113 8.47 -3.36 -4.03
N HIS A 114 8.88 -4.37 -4.78
CA HIS A 114 10.27 -4.71 -5.14
C HIS A 114 11.28 -4.99 -4.01
N THR A 115 10.85 -5.01 -2.75
CA THR A 115 11.69 -5.35 -1.57
C THR A 115 12.35 -6.72 -1.66
N VAL A 116 11.75 -7.70 -2.34
CA VAL A 116 12.28 -9.08 -2.47
C VAL A 116 13.66 -9.13 -3.14
N SER A 117 13.93 -8.23 -4.08
CA SER A 117 15.20 -8.18 -4.80
C SER A 117 16.29 -7.43 -4.02
N ASN A 118 15.92 -6.72 -2.94
CA ASN A 118 16.88 -6.00 -2.11
C ASN A 118 17.56 -6.98 -1.12
N PRO A 119 18.89 -7.19 -1.21
CA PRO A 119 19.60 -8.11 -0.33
C PRO A 119 19.61 -7.65 1.14
N GLN A 120 19.42 -6.36 1.41
CA GLN A 120 19.36 -5.83 2.77
C GLN A 120 17.97 -5.97 3.39
N ALA A 121 16.92 -6.25 2.60
CA ALA A 121 15.55 -6.24 3.09
C ALA A 121 15.21 -7.40 4.03
N GLN A 122 15.95 -8.52 4.01
CA GLN A 122 15.90 -9.64 4.98
C GLN A 122 14.50 -10.10 5.47
N ILE A 123 13.41 -9.78 4.76
CA ILE A 123 12.03 -10.05 5.19
C ILE A 123 11.78 -11.55 5.21
N GLY A 124 12.33 -12.27 4.23
CA GLY A 124 12.27 -13.74 4.19
C GLY A 124 12.92 -14.39 5.41
N ARG A 125 14.03 -13.83 5.92
CA ARG A 125 14.67 -14.31 7.15
C ARG A 125 13.80 -14.03 8.38
N ALA A 126 13.19 -12.85 8.46
CA ALA A 126 12.25 -12.52 9.54
C ALA A 126 11.04 -13.46 9.56
N ILE A 127 10.49 -13.79 8.38
CA ILE A 127 9.39 -14.74 8.22
C ILE A 127 9.81 -16.13 8.68
N ALA A 128 11.00 -16.61 8.29
CA ALA A 128 11.50 -17.92 8.75
C ALA A 128 11.59 -18.00 10.28
N LEU A 129 12.19 -17.00 10.92
CA LEU A 129 12.27 -16.91 12.39
C LEU A 129 10.87 -16.86 13.04
N PHE A 130 9.94 -16.13 12.42
CA PHE A 130 8.57 -16.04 12.92
C PHE A 130 7.83 -17.38 12.82
N SER A 131 7.93 -18.07 11.69
CA SER A 131 7.30 -19.38 11.47
C SER A 131 7.78 -20.45 12.45
N GLU A 132 9.05 -20.40 12.86
CA GLU A 132 9.60 -21.27 13.92
C GLU A 132 9.01 -20.95 15.29
N ARG A 133 8.81 -19.66 15.61
CA ARG A 133 8.33 -19.19 16.93
C ARG A 133 6.80 -19.20 17.08
N ALA A 134 6.05 -19.18 15.97
CA ALA A 134 4.59 -19.15 15.94
C ALA A 134 4.00 -20.01 14.81
N PRO A 135 4.17 -21.35 14.86
CA PRO A 135 3.79 -22.26 13.77
C PRO A 135 2.27 -22.33 13.51
N GLU A 136 1.44 -22.00 14.50
CA GLU A 136 -0.02 -22.03 14.42
C GLU A 136 -0.63 -20.72 13.84
N VAL A 137 0.20 -19.72 13.53
CA VAL A 137 -0.26 -18.45 12.95
C VAL A 137 -0.23 -18.53 11.43
N SER A 138 -1.37 -18.22 10.80
CA SER A 138 -1.46 -18.06 9.34
C SER A 138 -0.99 -16.66 8.94
N LEU A 139 0.09 -16.58 8.17
CA LEU A 139 0.61 -15.33 7.63
C LEU A 139 -0.09 -14.96 6.31
N GLN A 140 -0.61 -13.75 6.21
CA GLN A 140 -1.19 -13.16 5.01
C GLN A 140 -0.29 -12.00 4.55
N MET A 141 0.23 -12.08 3.34
CA MET A 141 1.18 -11.11 2.79
C MET A 141 0.53 -10.30 1.67
N TYR A 142 0.68 -8.98 1.73
CA TYR A 142 0.13 -8.04 0.75
C TYR A 142 1.24 -7.16 0.19
N VAL A 143 1.16 -6.84 -1.11
CA VAL A 143 2.01 -5.83 -1.75
C VAL A 143 1.13 -4.68 -2.15
N GLU A 144 1.35 -3.51 -1.55
CA GLU A 144 0.42 -2.38 -1.65
C GLU A 144 1.17 -1.04 -1.74
N PRO A 145 0.55 0.02 -2.30
CA PRO A 145 1.09 1.37 -2.25
C PRO A 145 1.22 1.89 -0.80
N ILE A 146 2.18 2.77 -0.56
CA ILE A 146 2.49 3.34 0.77
C ILE A 146 1.24 3.83 1.51
N ASN A 147 0.41 4.64 0.84
CA ASN A 147 -0.81 5.20 1.43
C ASN A 147 -1.85 4.13 1.80
N THR A 148 -1.90 3.02 1.06
CA THR A 148 -2.78 1.88 1.36
C THR A 148 -2.25 1.12 2.56
N ILE A 149 -0.94 0.93 2.66
CA ILE A 149 -0.30 0.29 3.82
C ILE A 149 -0.52 1.12 5.09
N GLU A 150 -0.18 2.41 5.07
CA GLU A 150 -0.35 3.30 6.22
C GLU A 150 -1.80 3.28 6.73
N ARG A 151 -2.75 3.47 5.82
CA ARG A 151 -4.18 3.46 6.16
C ARG A 151 -4.66 2.08 6.62
N GLY A 152 -4.22 1.00 5.98
CA GLY A 152 -4.54 -0.35 6.41
C GLY A 152 -4.02 -0.66 7.81
N VAL A 153 -2.85 -0.14 8.21
CA VAL A 153 -2.33 -0.25 9.58
C VAL A 153 -3.13 0.61 10.56
N ILE A 154 -3.48 1.84 10.17
CA ILE A 154 -4.34 2.72 10.99
C ILE A 154 -5.70 2.08 11.23
N ASP A 155 -6.33 1.58 10.18
CA ASP A 155 -7.68 1.02 10.21
C ASP A 155 -7.68 -0.39 10.85
N GLY A 156 -6.51 -1.05 10.95
CA GLY A 156 -6.34 -2.37 11.56
C GLY A 156 -6.55 -3.55 10.60
N GLN A 157 -6.67 -3.27 9.30
CA GLN A 157 -6.64 -4.27 8.22
C GLN A 157 -5.29 -4.99 8.20
N PHE A 158 -4.20 -4.23 8.26
CA PHE A 158 -2.84 -4.75 8.39
C PHE A 158 -2.36 -4.56 9.82
N GLN A 159 -1.62 -5.53 10.35
CA GLN A 159 -1.02 -5.42 11.67
C GLN A 159 0.42 -4.91 11.60
N VAL A 160 1.12 -5.15 10.49
CA VAL A 160 2.48 -4.66 10.24
C VAL A 160 2.59 -4.16 8.80
N GLY A 161 3.13 -2.96 8.64
CA GLY A 161 3.54 -2.41 7.34
C GLY A 161 5.06 -2.44 7.20
N VAL A 162 5.59 -2.57 5.98
CA VAL A 162 7.01 -2.27 5.65
C VAL A 162 7.04 -1.32 4.47
N ILE A 163 7.45 -0.07 4.71
CA ILE A 163 7.39 1.01 3.72
C ILE A 163 8.69 1.83 3.71
N PRO A 164 9.03 2.47 2.58
CA PRO A 164 10.03 3.52 2.57
C PRO A 164 9.53 4.75 3.36
N MET A 165 10.41 5.35 4.15
CA MET A 165 10.14 6.58 4.88
C MET A 165 9.95 7.75 3.92
N HIS A 166 8.89 8.50 4.15
CA HIS A 166 8.55 9.72 3.40
C HIS A 166 7.96 10.78 4.32
N ARG A 167 7.08 10.37 5.25
CA ARG A 167 6.55 11.19 6.34
C ARG A 167 6.21 10.29 7.53
N SER A 168 6.07 10.88 8.71
CA SER A 168 5.58 10.19 9.89
C SER A 168 4.16 10.62 10.23
N ALA A 169 3.26 9.66 10.42
CA ALA A 169 1.97 9.88 11.06
C ALA A 169 2.07 9.67 12.58
N GLU A 170 1.44 10.56 13.37
CA GLU A 170 1.49 10.49 14.85
C GLU A 170 0.85 9.21 15.42
N SER A 171 -0.16 8.66 14.75
CA SER A 171 -0.86 7.43 15.15
C SER A 171 -0.04 6.16 14.92
N LEU A 172 1.09 6.27 14.22
CA LEU A 172 1.95 5.16 13.81
C LEU A 172 3.33 5.25 14.50
N SER A 173 3.94 4.09 14.71
CA SER A 173 5.33 3.94 15.14
C SER A 173 6.14 3.36 13.98
N TYR A 174 7.31 3.95 13.74
CA TYR A 174 8.21 3.60 12.64
C TYR A 174 9.53 3.12 13.24
N HIS A 175 10.03 1.97 12.78
CA HIS A 175 11.32 1.42 13.21
C HIS A 175 12.14 1.09 11.97
N SER A 176 13.37 1.64 11.88
CA SER A 176 14.25 1.42 10.74
C SER A 176 14.63 -0.07 10.59
N LEU A 177 14.64 -0.55 9.35
CA LEU A 177 14.99 -1.93 9.00
C LEU A 177 16.19 -1.98 8.06
N PHE A 178 16.10 -1.32 6.90
CA PHE A 178 17.13 -1.37 5.86
C PHE A 178 17.07 -0.13 4.98
N SER A 179 18.05 0.01 4.09
CA SER A 179 18.08 1.10 3.11
C SER A 179 18.03 0.58 1.67
N GLU A 180 17.67 1.47 0.76
CA GLU A 180 17.62 1.23 -0.66
C GLU A 180 18.32 2.36 -1.39
N ARG A 181 19.14 2.02 -2.38
CA ARG A 181 19.86 2.98 -3.21
C ARG A 181 19.12 3.16 -4.52
N MET A 182 18.87 4.41 -4.86
CA MET A 182 18.17 4.80 -6.07
C MET A 182 19.16 5.47 -7.02
N PHE A 183 19.22 5.00 -8.27
CA PHE A 183 20.02 5.62 -9.33
C PHE A 183 19.14 6.03 -10.50
N LEU A 184 19.61 7.00 -11.28
CA LEU A 184 18.96 7.39 -12.52
C LEU A 184 19.34 6.42 -13.64
N TYR A 185 18.36 5.93 -14.40
CA TYR A 185 18.58 5.00 -15.51
C TYR A 185 18.00 5.53 -16.83
N CYS A 186 18.58 5.06 -17.93
CA CYS A 186 18.03 5.16 -19.28
C CYS A 186 17.94 3.77 -19.93
N GLY A 187 17.02 3.59 -20.87
CA GLY A 187 16.86 2.35 -21.63
C GLY A 187 17.80 2.26 -22.83
N ALA A 188 17.99 1.06 -23.38
CA ALA A 188 18.90 0.77 -24.51
C ALA A 188 18.70 1.65 -25.76
N GLN A 189 17.47 2.11 -26.00
CA GLN A 189 17.12 2.96 -27.14
C GLN A 189 17.23 4.47 -26.85
N HIS A 190 17.57 4.85 -25.62
CA HIS A 190 17.74 6.24 -25.23
C HIS A 190 19.12 6.77 -25.66
N GLU A 191 19.22 8.05 -26.05
CA GLU A 191 20.47 8.64 -26.55
C GLU A 191 21.61 8.61 -25.51
N LEU A 192 21.27 8.78 -24.23
CA LEU A 192 22.21 8.64 -23.11
C LEU A 192 22.73 7.21 -22.88
N PHE A 193 22.18 6.19 -23.54
CA PHE A 193 22.62 4.82 -23.32
C PHE A 193 24.02 4.56 -23.84
N SER A 194 24.35 5.06 -25.04
CA SER A 194 25.68 4.94 -25.64
C SER A 194 26.53 6.20 -25.48
N GLY A 195 25.91 7.33 -25.10
CA GLY A 195 26.59 8.61 -24.93
C GLY A 195 27.54 8.68 -23.71
N PRO A 196 28.48 9.64 -23.70
CA PRO A 196 29.34 9.89 -22.56
C PRO A 196 28.54 10.52 -21.41
N HIS A 197 28.86 10.13 -20.16
CA HIS A 197 28.21 10.68 -18.97
C HIS A 197 29.07 11.68 -18.20
N GLU A 198 30.35 11.85 -18.56
CA GLU A 198 31.31 12.62 -17.75
C GLU A 198 30.86 14.07 -17.54
N THR A 199 30.34 14.71 -18.60
CA THR A 199 29.90 16.11 -18.60
C THR A 199 28.48 16.30 -18.06
N LEU A 200 27.69 15.23 -17.86
CA LEU A 200 26.31 15.35 -17.40
C LEU A 200 26.22 15.92 -15.98
N ASN A 201 25.31 16.87 -15.79
CA ASN A 201 24.96 17.47 -14.51
C ASN A 201 23.43 17.65 -14.44
N TRP A 202 22.91 18.19 -13.33
CA TRP A 202 21.47 18.38 -13.17
C TRP A 202 20.87 19.33 -14.22
N ASP A 203 21.58 20.39 -14.61
CA ASP A 203 21.11 21.36 -15.61
C ASP A 203 20.96 20.73 -17.01
N LEU A 204 21.95 19.92 -17.42
CA LEU A 204 21.87 19.19 -18.68
C LEU A 204 20.78 18.12 -18.66
N LEU A 205 20.43 17.62 -17.48
CA LEU A 205 19.36 16.62 -17.33
C LEU A 205 17.98 17.20 -17.67
N HIS A 206 17.78 18.52 -17.54
CA HIS A 206 16.52 19.18 -17.92
C HIS A 206 16.16 19.03 -19.40
N ASN A 207 17.14 18.72 -20.25
CA ASN A 207 16.93 18.51 -21.68
C ASN A 207 16.29 17.15 -22.02
N TYR A 208 16.26 16.22 -21.05
CA TYR A 208 15.71 14.87 -21.26
C TYR A 208 14.35 14.72 -20.56
N ALA A 209 13.47 13.90 -21.14
CA ALA A 209 12.16 13.66 -20.54
C ALA A 209 12.29 12.81 -19.27
N PHE A 210 11.88 13.36 -18.13
CA PHE A 210 11.94 12.67 -16.84
C PHE A 210 10.62 11.96 -16.52
N ALA A 211 10.71 10.69 -16.14
CA ALA A 211 9.64 9.91 -15.54
C ALA A 211 9.78 9.96 -14.00
N GLY A 212 8.83 10.60 -13.34
CA GLY A 212 8.82 10.77 -11.88
C GLY A 212 7.65 10.06 -11.22
N LEU A 213 7.75 9.83 -9.91
CA LEU A 213 6.66 9.22 -9.14
C LEU A 213 5.52 10.20 -8.86
N GLY A 214 4.29 9.68 -8.84
CA GLY A 214 3.05 10.42 -8.64
C GLY A 214 2.60 10.57 -7.19
N TYR A 215 3.40 10.11 -6.23
CA TYR A 215 3.12 10.16 -4.79
C TYR A 215 4.30 10.79 -4.03
N HIS A 216 4.02 11.27 -2.82
CA HIS A 216 5.03 11.85 -1.95
C HIS A 216 6.13 10.84 -1.66
N SER A 217 7.36 11.17 -2.04
CA SER A 217 8.50 10.27 -1.98
C SER A 217 9.80 11.09 -2.04
N PRO A 218 10.94 10.53 -1.59
CA PRO A 218 12.24 11.15 -1.78
C PRO A 218 12.56 11.47 -3.25
N ASN A 219 12.00 10.70 -4.19
CA ASN A 219 12.07 11.00 -5.63
C ASN A 219 11.42 12.34 -5.97
N MET A 220 10.20 12.56 -5.46
CA MET A 220 9.44 13.78 -5.73
C MET A 220 10.17 14.99 -5.13
N GLU A 221 10.65 14.89 -3.89
CA GLU A 221 11.45 15.94 -3.25
C GLU A 221 12.71 16.27 -4.05
N LEU A 222 13.49 15.26 -4.44
CA LEU A 222 14.69 15.44 -5.25
C LEU A 222 14.36 16.09 -6.60
N SER A 223 13.31 15.60 -7.28
CA SER A 223 12.91 16.13 -8.59
C SER A 223 12.50 17.60 -8.51
N LEU A 224 11.84 18.02 -7.42
CA LEU A 224 11.47 19.41 -7.17
C LEU A 224 12.70 20.27 -6.84
N GLN A 225 13.57 19.81 -5.95
CA GLN A 225 14.81 20.50 -5.59
C GLN A 225 15.73 20.74 -6.80
N GLN A 226 15.82 19.75 -7.69
CA GLN A 226 16.63 19.81 -8.91
C GLN A 226 15.86 20.35 -10.12
N HIS A 227 14.63 20.85 -9.94
CA HIS A 227 13.81 21.44 -10.99
C HIS A 227 13.61 20.53 -12.22
N LEU A 228 13.55 19.21 -12.04
CA LEU A 228 13.38 18.27 -13.14
C LEU A 228 11.98 18.38 -13.75
N HIS A 229 11.93 18.55 -15.08
CA HIS A 229 10.68 18.60 -15.82
C HIS A 229 10.08 17.21 -15.99
N ARG A 230 9.21 16.82 -15.06
CA ARG A 230 8.44 15.58 -15.14
C ARG A 230 7.51 15.59 -16.35
N LYS A 231 7.81 14.76 -17.35
CA LYS A 231 7.04 14.58 -18.59
C LYS A 231 6.11 13.37 -18.55
N ALA A 232 6.37 12.42 -17.64
CA ALA A 232 5.51 11.28 -17.36
C ALA A 232 5.48 10.99 -15.86
N THR A 233 4.34 10.46 -15.39
CA THR A 233 4.11 10.14 -13.99
C THR A 233 3.85 8.64 -13.84
N GLY A 234 4.66 7.96 -13.05
CA GLY A 234 4.44 6.56 -12.65
C GLY A 234 3.85 6.45 -11.24
N PHE A 235 3.04 5.42 -11.01
CA PHE A 235 2.43 5.14 -9.69
C PHE A 235 2.98 3.87 -9.03
N ALA A 236 3.95 3.22 -9.67
CA ALA A 236 4.75 2.10 -9.15
C ALA A 236 6.13 2.13 -9.82
N GLN A 237 7.11 1.43 -9.26
CA GLN A 237 8.45 1.38 -9.86
C GLN A 237 8.43 0.66 -11.23
N GLU A 238 7.59 -0.37 -11.37
CA GLU A 238 7.32 -1.06 -12.64
C GLU A 238 6.88 -0.10 -13.76
N SER A 239 6.07 0.92 -13.43
CA SER A 239 5.66 1.94 -14.40
C SER A 239 6.83 2.82 -14.86
N ILE A 240 7.73 3.18 -13.93
CA ILE A 240 8.93 3.96 -14.25
C ILE A 240 9.89 3.13 -15.11
N ALA A 241 10.09 1.85 -14.78
CA ALA A 241 10.89 0.93 -15.60
C ALA A 241 10.33 0.80 -17.02
N THR A 242 9.01 0.67 -17.17
CA THR A 242 8.35 0.62 -18.49
C THR A 242 8.61 1.90 -19.30
N LEU A 243 8.52 3.07 -18.67
CA LEU A 243 8.82 4.36 -19.33
C LEU A 243 10.29 4.45 -19.73
N ILE A 244 11.22 3.97 -18.90
CA ILE A 244 12.66 3.95 -19.22
C ILE A 244 12.93 3.00 -20.40
N LEU A 245 12.33 1.80 -20.40
CA LEU A 245 12.50 0.79 -21.45
C LEU A 245 11.92 1.22 -22.80
N SER A 246 10.97 2.16 -22.82
CA SER A 246 10.49 2.79 -24.06
C SER A 246 11.59 3.57 -24.81
N GLY A 247 12.73 3.84 -24.16
CA GLY A 247 13.83 4.62 -24.71
C GLY A 247 13.56 6.13 -24.76
N LYS A 248 12.42 6.60 -24.25
CA LYS A 248 12.02 8.02 -24.30
C LYS A 248 12.22 8.77 -23.00
N TYR A 249 12.40 8.07 -21.88
CA TYR A 249 12.48 8.68 -20.57
C TYR A 249 13.72 8.23 -19.81
N VAL A 250 14.18 9.12 -18.92
CA VAL A 250 15.06 8.79 -17.81
C VAL A 250 14.25 8.77 -16.51
N GLY A 251 14.61 7.92 -15.56
CA GLY A 251 13.89 7.81 -14.30
C GLY A 251 14.72 7.13 -13.22
N PHE A 252 14.34 7.33 -11.95
CA PHE A 252 15.02 6.69 -10.83
C PHE A 252 14.40 5.33 -10.53
N LEU A 253 15.25 4.33 -10.32
CA LEU A 253 14.86 2.99 -9.89
C LEU A 253 15.80 2.49 -8.78
N PRO A 254 15.37 1.52 -7.95
CA PRO A 254 16.28 0.85 -7.04
C PRO A 254 17.34 0.08 -7.81
N ASP A 255 18.58 0.18 -7.32
CA ASP A 255 19.74 -0.46 -7.95
C ASP A 255 19.57 -1.98 -8.09
N HIS A 256 19.06 -2.64 -7.05
CA HIS A 256 18.84 -4.08 -7.07
C HIS A 256 17.73 -4.52 -8.04
N TYR A 257 16.70 -3.68 -8.25
CA TYR A 257 15.63 -3.97 -9.21
C TYR A 257 16.12 -3.73 -10.65
N ALA A 258 16.86 -2.63 -10.88
CA ALA A 258 17.43 -2.31 -12.18
C ALA A 258 18.56 -3.26 -12.62
N ALA A 259 19.22 -3.93 -11.68
CA ALA A 259 20.35 -4.84 -11.95
C ALA A 259 20.03 -5.90 -13.00
N PHE A 260 18.81 -6.45 -12.99
CA PHE A 260 18.36 -7.41 -14.00
C PHE A 260 18.42 -6.81 -15.42
N PHE A 261 17.85 -5.62 -15.61
CA PHE A 261 17.83 -4.95 -16.91
C PHE A 261 19.23 -4.50 -17.35
N VAL A 262 20.07 -4.07 -16.41
CA VAL A 262 21.47 -3.72 -16.70
C VAL A 262 22.25 -4.94 -17.19
N ALA A 263 22.11 -6.09 -16.52
CA ALA A 263 22.77 -7.33 -16.92
C ALA A 263 22.38 -7.80 -18.33
N GLN A 264 21.16 -7.47 -18.77
CA GLN A 264 20.65 -7.78 -20.11
C GLN A 264 20.93 -6.66 -21.14
N ASN A 265 21.72 -5.64 -20.80
CA ASN A 265 21.96 -4.45 -21.64
C ASN A 265 20.67 -3.72 -22.06
N MET A 266 19.60 -3.83 -21.27
CA MET A 266 18.33 -3.14 -21.51
C MET A 266 18.28 -1.77 -20.85
N MET A 267 19.04 -1.57 -19.76
CA MET A 267 19.17 -0.30 -19.06
C MET A 267 20.63 0.01 -18.74
N ARG A 268 20.92 1.30 -18.57
CA ARG A 268 22.23 1.79 -18.11
C ARG A 268 22.02 2.88 -17.06
N ALA A 269 22.74 2.76 -15.94
CA ALA A 269 22.78 3.81 -14.92
C ALA A 269 23.49 5.05 -15.48
N ILE A 270 22.90 6.22 -15.28
CA ILE A 270 23.45 7.52 -15.69
C ILE A 270 24.19 8.11 -14.51
N LYS A 271 25.51 8.28 -14.64
CA LYS A 271 26.40 8.92 -13.65
C LYS A 271 26.00 8.62 -12.18
N PRO A 272 25.99 7.35 -11.74
CA PRO A 272 25.41 6.93 -10.46
C PRO A 272 26.10 7.52 -9.22
N ALA A 273 27.30 8.08 -9.36
CA ALA A 273 27.95 8.84 -8.29
C ALA A 273 27.27 10.20 -8.01
N LEU A 274 26.61 10.80 -9.01
CA LEU A 274 25.93 12.09 -8.93
C LEU A 274 24.41 11.93 -8.82
N PHE A 275 23.80 11.21 -9.75
CA PHE A 275 22.34 11.06 -9.82
C PHE A 275 21.88 9.89 -8.96
N ARG A 276 21.84 10.15 -7.65
CA ARG A 276 21.47 9.15 -6.64
C ARG A 276 20.73 9.74 -5.45
N TYR A 277 19.97 8.91 -4.76
CA TYR A 277 19.48 9.17 -3.42
C TYR A 277 19.25 7.86 -2.67
N HIS A 278 18.98 7.96 -1.37
CA HIS A 278 18.73 6.81 -0.50
C HIS A 278 17.30 6.87 0.04
N CYS A 279 16.68 5.69 0.17
CA CYS A 279 15.42 5.51 0.88
C CYS A 279 15.68 4.62 2.09
N GLU A 280 15.21 5.03 3.27
CA GLU A 280 15.20 4.19 4.46
C GLU A 280 13.85 3.46 4.55
N TYR A 281 13.85 2.15 4.72
CA TYR A 281 12.65 1.36 4.95
C TYR A 281 12.44 1.14 6.44
N SER A 282 11.18 1.17 6.85
CA SER A 282 10.79 0.98 8.23
C SER A 282 9.62 0.03 8.36
N SER A 283 9.60 -0.75 9.44
CA SER A 283 8.38 -1.39 9.91
C SER A 283 7.45 -0.32 10.48
N VAL A 284 6.16 -0.50 10.26
CA VAL A 284 5.11 0.41 10.69
C VAL A 284 4.09 -0.36 11.49
N LEU A 285 3.82 0.14 12.70
CA LEU A 285 2.82 -0.41 13.60
C LEU A 285 1.91 0.71 14.11
N ARG A 286 0.69 0.35 14.51
CA ARG A 286 -0.23 1.28 15.15
C ARG A 286 0.18 1.49 16.61
N ARG A 287 0.20 2.75 17.08
CA ARG A 287 0.54 3.06 18.48
C ARG A 287 -0.56 2.66 19.48
N SER A 288 -1.82 2.81 19.08
CA SER A 288 -2.99 2.49 19.90
C SER A 288 -4.12 1.92 19.04
N PRO A 289 -4.68 0.74 19.36
CA PRO A 289 -4.41 -0.06 20.55
C PRO A 289 -3.01 -0.68 20.55
N VAL A 290 -2.52 -1.06 21.73
CA VAL A 290 -1.19 -1.68 21.88
C VAL A 290 -1.11 -2.95 21.01
N PRO A 291 -0.03 -3.14 20.23
CA PRO A 291 0.12 -4.33 19.41
C PRO A 291 0.00 -5.63 20.20
N GLN A 292 -0.74 -6.58 19.63
CA GLN A 292 -0.93 -7.92 20.18
C GLN A 292 0.40 -8.69 20.22
N ARG A 293 0.47 -9.76 21.03
CA ARG A 293 1.69 -10.57 21.18
C ARG A 293 2.23 -11.10 19.86
N VAL A 294 1.38 -11.55 18.95
CA VAL A 294 1.79 -12.05 17.62
C VAL A 294 2.44 -10.96 16.75
N VAL A 295 1.92 -9.73 16.84
CA VAL A 295 2.43 -8.57 16.10
C VAL A 295 3.79 -8.17 16.65
N LYS A 296 3.93 -8.14 17.99
CA LYS A 296 5.21 -7.89 18.66
C LYS A 296 6.25 -8.94 18.31
N LEU A 297 5.87 -10.21 18.30
CA LEU A 297 6.74 -11.31 17.92
C LEU A 297 7.25 -11.19 16.48
N PHE A 298 6.35 -10.90 15.52
CA PHE A 298 6.77 -10.68 14.14
C PHE A 298 7.69 -9.47 14.01
N HIS A 299 7.37 -8.39 14.74
CA HIS A 299 8.21 -7.19 14.77
C HIS A 299 9.60 -7.46 15.36
N GLU A 300 9.71 -8.22 16.45
CA GLU A 300 11.00 -8.68 16.97
C GLU A 300 11.79 -9.50 15.94
N CYS A 301 11.12 -10.38 15.19
CA CYS A 301 11.77 -11.15 14.14
C CYS A 301 12.26 -10.27 12.99
N LEU A 302 11.51 -9.20 12.64
CA LEU A 302 11.99 -8.18 11.70
C LEU A 302 13.24 -7.51 12.22
N LEU A 303 13.22 -6.95 13.44
CA LEU A 303 14.38 -6.26 14.00
C LEU A 303 15.61 -7.18 14.12
N ALA A 304 15.41 -8.43 14.56
CA ALA A 304 16.48 -9.41 14.66
C ALA A 304 17.08 -9.80 13.30
N ALA A 305 16.25 -9.94 12.26
CA ALA A 305 16.72 -10.24 10.91
C ALA A 305 17.54 -9.09 10.29
N HIS A 306 17.29 -7.86 10.74
CA HIS A 306 17.95 -6.64 10.27
C HIS A 306 19.09 -6.15 11.17
N GLY A 307 19.32 -6.80 12.31
CA GLY A 307 20.33 -6.37 13.28
C GLY A 307 19.99 -5.04 13.97
N THR A 308 18.70 -4.68 14.05
CA THR A 308 18.18 -3.47 14.68
C THR A 308 17.44 -3.73 15.98
N ALA A 309 17.63 -4.93 16.56
CA ALA A 309 17.05 -5.39 17.83
C ALA A 309 17.75 -4.80 19.06
#